data_AF-A0A5M9UMQ5-F1
#
_entry.id   AF-A0A5M9UMQ5-F1
#
_cell.length_a   1.000
_cell.length_b   1.000
_cell.length_c   1.000
_cell.angle_alpha   90.00
_cell.angle_beta   90.00
_cell.angle_gamma   90.00
#
_symmetry.space_group_name_H-M   'P 1'
#
loop_
_entity.id
_entity.type
_entity.pdbx_description
1 polymer ?
#
loop_
_entity_poly.entity_id
_entity_poly.type
_entity_poly.pdbx_seq_one_letter_code
_entity_poly.pdbx_strand_id
1 'polypeptide(L)'
;CKQLLEQLGINIVGYVKQIGAVNADVDHLLPVAEIEDKIKNNDLRVLNEDKVDAVHAMIDQTKRDGDTLGGIIKVVAENIPAGLGSYTGW
;
A
#
# COMPACT_ATOMS: atom_id res chain seq x y z
N CYS A 1 3.93 -2.71 -16.99
CA CYS A 1 2.49 -2.50 -17.29
C CYS A 1 1.94 -1.14 -16.86
N LYS A 2 2.49 -0.44 -15.84
CA LYS A 2 1.99 0.89 -15.43
C LYS A 2 1.88 1.88 -16.60
N GLN A 3 2.92 1.98 -17.45
CA GLN A 3 2.90 2.84 -18.64
C GLN A 3 1.76 2.53 -19.61
N LEU A 4 1.40 1.25 -19.81
CA LEU A 4 0.28 0.86 -20.67
C LEU A 4 -1.06 1.25 -20.05
N LEU A 5 -1.23 0.99 -18.76
CA LEU A 5 -2.45 1.32 -18.01
C LEU A 5 -2.69 2.84 -18.01
N GLU A 6 -1.63 3.63 -17.88
CA GLU A 6 -1.67 5.09 -17.94
C GLU A 6 -2.22 5.60 -19.28
N GLN A 7 -1.85 4.99 -20.41
CA GLN A 7 -2.41 5.34 -21.73
C GLN A 7 -3.92 5.06 -21.83
N LEU A 8 -4.45 4.19 -20.97
CA LEU A 8 -5.88 3.87 -20.87
C LEU A 8 -6.60 4.69 -19.80
N GLY A 9 -5.90 5.63 -19.14
CA GLY A 9 -6.43 6.42 -18.03
C GLY A 9 -6.56 5.67 -16.71
N ILE A 10 -5.99 4.47 -16.61
CA ILE A 10 -6.02 3.62 -15.41
C ILE A 10 -4.85 4.00 -14.50
N ASN A 11 -5.17 4.41 -13.28
CA ASN A 11 -4.17 4.72 -12.26
C ASN A 11 -4.05 3.56 -11.28
N ILE A 12 -2.83 3.23 -10.87
CA ILE A 12 -2.57 2.13 -9.93
C ILE A 12 -1.47 2.50 -8.94
N VAL A 13 -1.68 2.20 -7.67
CA VAL A 13 -0.71 2.41 -6.59
C VAL A 13 -0.72 1.25 -5.61
N GLY A 14 0.47 0.90 -5.11
CA GLY A 14 0.66 -0.03 -4.01
C GLY A 14 1.31 0.68 -2.83
N TYR A 15 0.80 0.40 -1.63
CA TYR A 15 1.32 0.95 -0.38
C TYR A 15 1.24 -0.07 0.77
N VAL A 16 1.96 0.22 1.84
CA VAL A 16 2.00 -0.64 3.01
C VAL A 16 0.80 -0.34 3.91
N LYS A 17 -0.05 -1.36 4.10
CA LYS A 17 -1.21 -1.31 4.99
C LYS A 17 -0.82 -1.59 6.44
N GLN A 18 0.05 -2.57 6.64
CA GLN A 18 0.40 -3.08 7.96
C GLN A 18 1.82 -3.65 7.96
N ILE A 19 2.56 -3.43 9.04
CA ILE A 19 3.85 -4.08 9.33
C ILE A 19 3.74 -4.70 10.72
N GLY A 20 4.03 -6.00 10.82
CA GLY A 20 3.82 -6.75 12.07
C GLY A 20 2.41 -6.55 12.62
N ALA A 21 2.30 -6.06 13.85
CA ALA A 21 1.02 -5.77 14.52
C ALA A 21 0.50 -4.34 14.31
N VAL A 22 1.28 -3.44 13.68
CA VAL A 22 0.88 -2.04 13.48
C VAL A 22 0.16 -1.87 12.15
N ASN A 23 -1.13 -1.53 12.22
CA ASN A 23 -1.90 -1.09 11.07
C ASN A 23 -1.66 0.43 10.85
N ALA A 24 -1.23 0.79 9.64
CA ALA A 24 -0.93 2.16 9.21
C ALA A 24 -1.76 2.57 7.97
N ASP A 25 -2.88 1.87 7.74
CA ASP A 25 -3.92 2.25 6.78
C ASP A 25 -4.80 3.37 7.33
N VAL A 26 -5.65 3.91 6.45
CA VAL A 26 -6.73 4.85 6.80
C VAL A 26 -8.09 4.17 6.63
N ASP A 27 -9.09 4.64 7.36
CA ASP A 27 -10.41 3.99 7.42
C ASP A 27 -11.28 4.18 6.16
N HIS A 28 -10.86 5.04 5.23
CA HIS A 28 -11.59 5.36 4.01
C HIS A 28 -10.71 5.22 2.77
N LEU A 29 -11.34 5.03 1.61
CA LEU A 29 -10.61 5.01 0.34
C LEU A 29 -10.21 6.43 -0.03
N LEU A 30 -8.95 6.57 -0.46
CA LEU A 30 -8.39 7.80 -0.99
C LEU A 30 -8.16 7.66 -2.50
N PRO A 31 -8.24 8.76 -3.27
CA PRO A 31 -7.84 8.77 -4.66
C PRO A 31 -6.40 8.27 -4.85
N VAL A 32 -6.12 7.58 -5.96
CA VAL A 32 -4.77 7.05 -6.23
C VAL A 32 -3.70 8.14 -6.19
N ALA A 33 -3.99 9.32 -6.73
CA ALA A 33 -3.05 10.45 -6.71
C ALA A 33 -2.72 10.91 -5.27
N GLU A 34 -3.73 10.99 -4.40
CA GLU A 34 -3.52 11.39 -3.00
C GLU A 34 -2.73 10.34 -2.23
N ILE A 35 -2.99 9.04 -2.49
CA ILE A 35 -2.20 7.95 -1.93
C ILE A 35 -0.74 8.07 -2.37
N GLU A 36 -0.48 8.26 -3.67
CA GLU A 36 0.89 8.40 -4.19
C GLU A 36 1.65 9.55 -3.51
N ASP A 37 0.99 10.68 -3.24
CA ASP A 37 1.64 11.82 -2.59
C ASP A 37 1.90 11.58 -1.11
N LYS A 38 0.93 11.02 -0.37
CA LYS A 38 1.10 10.72 1.06
C LYS A 38 2.20 9.69 1.33
N ILE A 39 2.27 8.62 0.54
CA ILE A 39 3.25 7.55 0.78
C ILE A 39 4.68 7.93 0.41
N LYS A 40 4.90 9.04 -0.31
CA LYS A 40 6.24 9.57 -0.60
C LYS A 40 6.84 10.31 0.62
N ASN A 41 6.02 10.69 1.60
CA ASN A 41 6.46 11.45 2.75
C ASN A 41 7.22 10.62 3.79
N ASN A 42 7.17 9.28 3.69
CA ASN A 42 7.87 8.38 4.58
C ASN A 42 8.54 7.22 3.82
N ASP A 43 9.57 6.65 4.42
CA ASP A 43 10.37 5.53 3.89
C ASP A 43 9.62 4.19 3.91
N LEU A 44 8.63 4.06 4.80
CA LEU A 44 7.79 2.86 4.95
C LEU A 44 6.64 2.78 3.94
N ARG A 45 6.42 3.85 3.15
CA ARG A 45 5.29 3.98 2.20
C ARG A 45 3.93 3.67 2.83
N VAL A 46 3.70 4.13 4.05
CA VAL A 46 2.41 4.02 4.77
C VAL A 46 1.58 5.30 4.61
N LEU A 47 0.27 5.21 4.83
CA LEU A 47 -0.63 6.38 4.75
C LEU A 47 -0.73 7.16 6.07
N ASN A 48 -0.57 6.47 7.20
CA ASN A 48 -0.64 7.09 8.52
C ASN A 48 0.77 7.38 9.07
N GLU A 49 1.19 8.63 8.96
CA GLU A 49 2.53 9.09 9.38
C GLU A 49 2.74 8.96 10.89
N ASP A 50 1.68 9.10 11.69
CA ASP A 50 1.72 8.93 13.16
C ASP A 50 2.12 7.51 13.59
N LYS A 51 2.12 6.55 12.65
CA LYS A 51 2.53 5.16 12.90
C LYS A 51 3.97 4.88 12.52
N VAL A 52 4.66 5.77 11.82
CA VAL A 52 6.02 5.55 11.28
C VAL A 52 7.00 5.23 12.42
N ASP A 53 7.06 6.09 13.45
CA ASP A 53 7.96 5.89 14.59
C ASP A 53 7.68 4.57 15.33
N ALA A 54 6.41 4.23 15.51
CA ALA A 54 6.01 2.98 16.16
C ALA A 54 6.43 1.75 15.34
N VAL A 55 6.35 1.83 14.00
CA VAL A 55 6.80 0.77 13.10
C VAL A 55 8.33 0.66 13.09
N HIS A 56 9.06 1.78 13.04
CA HIS A 56 10.53 1.75 13.14
C HIS A 56 10.99 1.12 14.45
N ALA A 57 10.39 1.50 15.57
CA ALA A 57 10.70 0.92 16.87
C ALA A 57 10.44 -0.60 16.90
N MET A 58 9.36 -1.06 16.25
CA MET A 58 9.05 -2.48 16.12
C MET A 58 10.08 -3.21 15.26
N ILE A 59 10.47 -2.65 14.10
CA ILE A 59 11.50 -3.22 13.22
C ILE A 59 12.83 -3.36 13.95
N ASP A 60 13.26 -2.32 14.67
CA ASP A 60 14.51 -2.33 15.44
C ASP A 60 14.48 -3.38 16.55
N GLN A 61 13.35 -3.50 17.25
CA GLN A 61 13.21 -4.51 18.29
C GLN A 61 13.26 -5.93 17.71
N THR A 62 12.50 -6.21 16.65
CA THR A 62 12.52 -7.51 15.99
C THR A 62 13.90 -7.88 15.46
N LYS A 63 14.64 -6.90 14.92
CA LYS A 63 16.03 -7.10 14.49
C LYS A 63 16.95 -7.47 15.66
N ARG A 64 16.81 -6.80 16.82
CA ARG A 64 17.58 -7.13 18.04
C ARG A 64 17.28 -8.53 18.55
N ASP A 65 16.03 -8.97 18.41
CA ASP A 65 15.57 -10.28 18.85
C ASP A 65 15.96 -11.40 17.86
N GLY A 66 16.56 -11.07 16.71
CA GLY A 66 17.01 -12.03 15.70
C GLY A 66 15.86 -12.64 14.89
N ASP A 67 14.72 -11.95 14.82
CA ASP A 67 13.51 -12.41 14.14
C ASP A 67 13.17 -11.50 12.94
N THR A 68 12.07 -11.78 12.24
CA THR A 68 11.64 -11.09 11.02
C THR A 68 10.18 -10.64 11.10
N LEU A 69 9.85 -9.54 10.42
CA LEU A 69 8.48 -9.04 10.31
C LEU A 69 7.94 -9.21 8.89
N GLY A 70 6.71 -9.70 8.81
CA GLY A 70 5.90 -9.60 7.61
C GLY A 70 5.06 -8.31 7.59
N GLY A 71 4.14 -8.24 6.63
CA GLY A 71 3.21 -7.14 6.51
C GLY A 71 2.12 -7.40 5.48
N ILE A 72 1.25 -6.41 5.29
CA ILE A 72 0.19 -6.41 4.30
C ILE A 72 0.40 -5.23 3.37
N ILE A 73 0.40 -5.50 2.07
CA ILE A 73 0.37 -4.48 1.01
C ILE A 73 -1.06 -4.35 0.52
N LYS A 74 -1.49 -3.11 0.27
CA LYS A 74 -2.76 -2.81 -0.38
C LYS A 74 -2.49 -2.17 -1.73
N VAL A 75 -3.18 -2.67 -2.75
CA VAL A 75 -3.10 -2.15 -4.12
C VAL A 75 -4.46 -1.58 -4.48
N VAL A 76 -4.45 -0.35 -4.99
CA VAL A 76 -5.65 0.37 -5.43
C VAL A 76 -5.48 0.70 -6.90
N ALA A 77 -6.51 0.39 -7.69
CA ALA A 77 -6.57 0.73 -9.10
C ALA A 77 -7.88 1.47 -9.40
N GLU A 78 -7.78 2.57 -10.14
CA GLU A 78 -8.89 3.45 -10.51
C GLU A 78 -9.11 3.48 -12.01
N ASN A 79 -10.32 3.88 -12.42
CA ASN A 79 -10.77 3.95 -13.82
C ASN A 79 -10.69 2.60 -14.56
N ILE A 80 -10.87 1.50 -13.84
CA ILE A 80 -10.94 0.17 -14.44
C ILE A 80 -12.21 0.05 -15.29
N PRO A 81 -12.11 -0.28 -16.59
CA PRO A 81 -13.28 -0.48 -17.43
C PRO A 81 -14.09 -1.68 -16.97
N ALA A 82 -15.42 -1.55 -17.05
CA ALA A 82 -16.33 -2.66 -16.75
C ALA A 82 -16.08 -3.84 -17.71
N GLY A 83 -16.21 -5.07 -17.20
CA GLY A 83 -16.06 -6.29 -17.99
C GLY A 83 -14.63 -6.85 -18.07
N LEU A 84 -13.66 -6.31 -17.32
CA LEU A 84 -12.39 -7.00 -17.10
C LEU A 84 -12.57 -8.21 -16.18
N GLY A 85 -12.02 -9.35 -16.62
CA GLY A 85 -12.21 -10.65 -15.98
C GLY A 85 -13.40 -11.42 -16.55
N SER A 86 -13.37 -12.74 -16.41
CA SER A 86 -14.47 -13.62 -16.81
C SER A 86 -14.76 -14.64 -15.71
N TYR A 87 -16.04 -14.98 -15.55
CA TYR A 87 -16.47 -16.05 -14.65
C TYR A 87 -16.47 -17.44 -15.32
N THR A 88 -16.22 -17.50 -16.64
CA THR A 88 -16.42 -18.72 -17.46
C THR A 88 -15.26 -19.71 -17.39
N GLY A 89 -14.15 -19.34 -16.77
CA GLY A 89 -12.97 -20.18 -16.65
C GLY A 89 -12.07 -19.70 -15.51
N TRP A 90 -11.19 -20.60 -15.07
CA TRP A 90 -10.07 -20.33 -14.16
C TRP A 90 -8.76 -20.53 -14.91
#